data_AF-A0AAW4UAH7-F1
#
_entry.id   AF-A0AAW4UAH7-F1
#
_cell.length_a   1.000
_cell.length_b   1.000
_cell.length_c   1.000
_cell.angle_alpha   90.00
_cell.angle_beta   90.00
_cell.angle_gamma   90.00
#
_symmetry.space_group_name_H-M   'P 1'
#
loop_
_entity.id
_entity.type
_entity.pdbx_description
1 polymer ?
#
loop_
_entity_poly.entity_id
_entity_poly.type
_entity_poly.pdbx_seq_one_letter_code
_entity_poly.pdbx_strand_id
1 'polypeptide(L)'
;MEMSSFVPIYAVDFDGTLCESKWPGIGAPNKKLIQHLIQRRTEGAKVILWTCRVEEHLKEAVDWCSKFGLEFDAVNDNLPENVEKYGNNPRKVYATCYIDDLAVDKRKYDLPFHADEKIDYSKFDKYPLGSEWMLKTEYAELPVVVEEVNAFHGYISVRSTSEEDKFRYFKIRRDIEWFYDKLFPKE
;
A
#
# COMPACT_ATOMS: atom_id res chain seq x y z
N MET A 1 -33.27 15.12 -18.97
CA MET A 1 -32.22 14.09 -18.86
C MET A 1 -31.68 14.14 -17.45
N GLU A 2 -32.03 13.17 -16.60
CA GLU A 2 -31.35 13.03 -15.31
C GLU A 2 -29.86 12.78 -15.57
N MET A 3 -29.00 13.66 -15.07
CA MET A 3 -27.60 13.31 -14.95
C MET A 3 -27.54 12.21 -13.90
N SER A 4 -27.23 10.98 -14.33
CA SER A 4 -26.82 9.91 -13.44
C SER A 4 -25.67 10.47 -12.58
N SER A 5 -25.94 10.80 -11.32
CA SER A 5 -24.91 11.24 -10.40
C SER A 5 -23.97 10.06 -10.20
N PHE A 6 -22.75 10.17 -10.73
CA PHE A 6 -21.71 9.18 -10.50
C PHE A 6 -21.49 9.07 -8.98
N VAL A 7 -21.78 7.90 -8.41
CA VAL A 7 -21.51 7.61 -7.00
C VAL A 7 -20.15 6.92 -6.92
N PRO A 8 -19.14 7.53 -6.29
CA PRO A 8 -17.86 6.86 -6.09
C PRO A 8 -18.05 5.64 -5.18
N ILE A 9 -17.49 4.50 -5.58
CA ILE A 9 -17.46 3.25 -4.82
C ILE A 9 -15.99 2.87 -4.61
N TYR A 10 -15.58 2.77 -3.35
CA TYR A 10 -14.26 2.35 -2.93
C TYR A 10 -14.32 0.91 -2.41
N ALA A 11 -13.69 -0.04 -3.10
CA ALA A 11 -13.36 -1.34 -2.54
C ALA A 11 -11.98 -1.24 -1.89
N VAL A 12 -11.89 -1.54 -0.60
CA VAL A 12 -10.66 -1.38 0.18
C VAL A 12 -10.25 -2.69 0.84
N ASP A 13 -9.00 -3.08 0.65
CA ASP A 13 -8.36 -4.20 1.33
C ASP A 13 -8.13 -3.91 2.82
N PHE A 14 -7.91 -4.94 3.63
CA PHE A 14 -7.70 -4.84 5.06
C PHE A 14 -6.22 -4.92 5.47
N ASP A 15 -5.57 -6.08 5.26
CA ASP A 15 -4.26 -6.42 5.79
C ASP A 15 -3.14 -5.82 4.94
N GLY A 16 -2.38 -4.87 5.50
CA GLY A 16 -1.42 -4.09 4.73
C GLY A 16 -2.03 -2.85 4.09
N THR A 17 -3.35 -2.65 4.20
CA THR A 17 -4.07 -1.50 3.64
C THR A 17 -4.68 -0.62 4.72
N LEU A 18 -5.74 -1.08 5.40
CA LEU A 18 -6.39 -0.37 6.51
C LEU A 18 -5.60 -0.50 7.81
N CYS A 19 -4.81 -1.56 7.95
CA CYS A 19 -3.90 -1.78 9.04
C CYS A 19 -2.58 -2.37 8.54
N GLU A 20 -1.54 -2.34 9.37
CA GLU A 20 -0.32 -3.10 9.12
C GLU A 20 -0.65 -4.60 9.07
N SER A 21 -0.10 -5.32 8.09
CA SER A 21 -0.34 -6.76 7.96
C SER A 21 0.31 -7.52 9.13
N LYS A 22 -0.51 -8.14 9.98
CA LYS A 22 -0.08 -8.92 11.16
C LYS A 22 -0.90 -10.22 11.33
N TRP A 23 -1.24 -10.87 10.22
CA TRP A 23 -2.02 -12.11 10.23
C TRP A 23 -1.45 -13.15 11.21
N PRO A 24 -2.29 -13.82 12.05
CA PRO A 24 -3.76 -13.72 12.09
C PRO A 24 -4.31 -12.50 12.87
N GLY A 25 -3.46 -11.80 13.62
CA GLY A 25 -3.84 -10.59 14.36
C GLY A 25 -4.10 -9.38 13.46
N ILE A 26 -4.43 -8.25 14.09
CA ILE A 26 -4.66 -6.97 13.41
C ILE A 26 -3.55 -6.01 13.83
N GLY A 27 -2.88 -5.41 12.84
CA GLY A 27 -1.77 -4.49 13.11
C GLY A 27 -2.21 -3.06 13.43
N ALA A 28 -1.23 -2.18 13.46
CA ALA A 28 -1.47 -0.78 13.75
C ALA A 28 -2.33 -0.12 12.65
N PRO A 29 -3.20 0.84 12.99
CA PRO A 29 -4.15 1.42 12.04
C PRO A 29 -3.51 2.40 11.05
N ASN A 30 -3.87 2.29 9.77
CA ASN A 30 -3.66 3.34 8.77
C ASN A 30 -4.69 4.47 8.98
N LYS A 31 -4.49 5.28 10.03
CA LYS A 31 -5.44 6.33 10.43
C LYS A 31 -5.73 7.32 9.31
N LYS A 32 -4.74 7.62 8.47
CA LYS A 32 -4.87 8.53 7.32
C LYS A 32 -5.87 7.99 6.29
N LEU A 33 -5.71 6.72 5.88
CA LEU A 33 -6.65 6.10 4.94
C LEU A 33 -8.05 5.94 5.56
N ILE A 34 -8.13 5.53 6.81
CA ILE A 34 -9.41 5.38 7.54
C ILE A 34 -10.16 6.72 7.56
N GLN A 35 -9.51 7.81 7.97
CA GLN A 35 -10.09 9.16 7.98
C GLN A 35 -10.50 9.62 6.58
N HIS A 36 -9.68 9.31 5.56
CA HIS A 36 -10.02 9.61 4.18
C HIS A 36 -11.33 8.92 3.75
N LEU A 37 -11.48 7.62 4.02
CA LEU A 37 -12.67 6.86 3.65
C LEU A 37 -13.91 7.33 4.40
N ILE A 38 -13.79 7.67 5.70
CA ILE A 38 -14.86 8.29 6.47
C ILE A 38 -15.30 9.60 5.80
N GLN A 39 -14.36 10.48 5.45
CA GLN A 39 -14.65 11.73 4.76
C GLN A 39 -15.34 11.49 3.40
N ARG A 40 -14.86 10.51 2.61
CA ARG A 40 -15.51 10.14 1.35
C ARG A 40 -16.95 9.65 1.56
N ARG A 41 -17.23 8.86 2.60
CA ARG A 41 -18.61 8.48 2.96
C ARG A 41 -19.48 9.69 3.26
N THR A 42 -18.97 10.69 4.00
CA THR A 42 -19.74 11.92 4.29
C THR A 42 -20.07 12.73 3.04
N GLU A 43 -19.27 12.58 1.97
CA GLU A 43 -19.48 13.21 0.66
C GLU A 43 -20.40 12.37 -0.26
N GLY A 44 -20.94 11.27 0.24
CA GLY A 44 -21.88 10.39 -0.49
C GLY A 44 -21.23 9.22 -1.22
N ALA A 45 -19.93 8.98 -1.04
CA ALA A 45 -19.29 7.79 -1.57
C ALA A 45 -19.71 6.52 -0.79
N LYS A 46 -19.59 5.38 -1.47
CA LYS A 46 -19.80 4.05 -0.91
C LYS A 46 -18.46 3.37 -0.64
N VAL A 47 -18.38 2.62 0.45
CA VAL A 47 -17.16 1.90 0.84
C VAL A 47 -17.49 0.43 1.08
N ILE A 48 -16.74 -0.45 0.42
CA ILE A 48 -16.85 -1.90 0.51
C ILE A 48 -15.56 -2.42 1.14
N LEU A 49 -15.66 -3.19 2.23
CA LEU A 49 -14.53 -3.95 2.71
C LEU A 49 -14.32 -5.14 1.78
N TRP A 50 -13.13 -5.26 1.18
CA TRP A 50 -12.81 -6.33 0.24
C TRP A 50 -11.53 -7.04 0.67
N THR A 51 -11.67 -8.11 1.45
CA THR A 51 -10.57 -8.79 2.14
C THR A 51 -10.64 -10.31 2.00
N CYS A 52 -9.49 -10.97 2.05
CA CYS A 52 -9.40 -12.42 2.14
C CYS A 52 -9.79 -12.99 3.52
N ARG A 53 -9.99 -12.13 4.55
CA ARG A 53 -10.50 -12.59 5.86
C ARG A 53 -11.91 -13.14 5.72
N VAL A 54 -12.19 -14.22 6.45
CA VAL A 54 -13.48 -14.91 6.47
C VAL A 54 -13.92 -15.18 7.92
N GLU A 55 -15.21 -15.48 8.09
CA GLU A 55 -15.79 -15.95 9.37
C GLU A 55 -15.44 -15.04 10.56
N GLU A 56 -14.86 -15.60 11.63
CA GLU A 56 -14.47 -14.89 12.84
C GLU A 56 -13.48 -13.74 12.57
N HIS A 57 -12.48 -13.95 11.71
CA HIS A 57 -11.50 -12.92 11.37
C HIS A 57 -12.10 -11.80 10.54
N LEU A 58 -13.11 -12.08 9.72
CA LEU A 58 -13.85 -11.04 9.00
C LEU A 58 -14.67 -10.20 9.99
N LYS A 59 -15.32 -10.84 10.96
CA LYS A 59 -16.05 -10.14 12.02
C LYS A 59 -15.11 -9.26 12.85
N GLU A 60 -13.93 -9.76 13.22
CA GLU A 60 -12.91 -8.99 13.93
C GLU A 60 -12.45 -7.76 13.14
N ALA A 61 -12.24 -7.89 11.83
CA ALA A 61 -11.84 -6.78 10.96
C ALA A 61 -12.93 -5.70 10.87
N VAL A 62 -14.19 -6.10 10.72
CA VAL A 62 -15.34 -5.17 10.70
C VAL A 62 -15.50 -4.47 12.06
N ASP A 63 -15.48 -5.22 13.16
CA ASP A 63 -15.60 -4.68 14.53
C ASP A 63 -14.43 -3.73 14.84
N TRP A 64 -13.22 -4.05 14.37
CA TRP A 64 -12.04 -3.20 14.52
C TRP A 64 -12.20 -1.88 13.75
N CYS A 65 -12.67 -1.91 12.50
CA CYS A 65 -12.92 -0.70 11.70
C CYS A 65 -13.97 0.21 12.35
N SER A 66 -15.04 -0.38 12.89
CA SER A 66 -16.11 0.36 13.58
C SER A 66 -15.59 1.16 14.79
N LYS A 67 -14.59 0.64 15.53
CA LYS A 67 -13.95 1.37 16.65
C LYS A 67 -13.25 2.67 16.22
N PHE A 68 -12.91 2.81 14.93
CA PHE A 68 -12.36 4.04 14.36
C PHE A 68 -13.41 4.88 13.63
N GLY A 69 -14.68 4.46 13.65
CA GLY A 69 -15.80 5.14 12.97
C GLY A 69 -15.89 4.85 11.47
N LEU A 70 -15.18 3.85 10.95
CA LEU A 70 -15.31 3.42 9.57
C LEU A 70 -16.34 2.30 9.44
N GLU A 71 -17.42 2.60 8.72
CA GLU A 71 -18.47 1.65 8.38
C GLU A 71 -18.41 1.29 6.89
N PHE A 72 -19.04 0.17 6.53
CA PHE A 72 -19.06 -0.36 5.17
C PHE A 72 -20.49 -0.51 4.66
N ASP A 73 -20.71 -0.19 3.39
CA ASP A 73 -22.00 -0.41 2.71
C ASP A 73 -22.16 -1.86 2.25
N ALA A 74 -21.04 -2.56 2.05
CA ALA A 74 -21.00 -4.01 1.81
C ALA A 74 -19.66 -4.58 2.31
N VAL A 75 -19.62 -5.89 2.55
CA VAL A 75 -18.43 -6.62 3.00
C VAL A 75 -18.28 -7.86 2.13
N ASN A 76 -17.19 -7.94 1.37
CA ASN A 76 -16.91 -9.01 0.41
C ASN A 76 -18.05 -9.29 -0.59
N ASP A 77 -18.86 -8.28 -0.88
CA ASP A 77 -20.02 -8.39 -1.75
C ASP A 77 -20.26 -7.10 -2.55
N ASN A 78 -21.04 -7.20 -3.62
CA ASN A 78 -21.49 -6.05 -4.39
C ASN A 78 -22.57 -5.26 -3.65
N LEU A 79 -22.64 -3.95 -3.91
CA LEU A 79 -23.73 -3.13 -3.39
C LEU A 79 -25.09 -3.64 -3.89
N PRO A 80 -26.13 -3.72 -3.04
CA PRO A 80 -27.46 -4.19 -3.44
C PRO A 80 -28.03 -3.46 -4.66
N GLU A 81 -27.83 -2.15 -4.74
CA GLU A 81 -28.28 -1.32 -5.87
C GLU A 81 -27.60 -1.70 -7.20
N ASN A 82 -26.36 -2.19 -7.17
CA ASN A 82 -25.68 -2.67 -8.37
C ASN A 82 -26.19 -4.07 -8.77
N VAL A 83 -26.42 -4.94 -7.78
CA VAL A 83 -26.98 -6.28 -8.04
C VAL A 83 -28.35 -6.17 -8.69
N GLU A 84 -29.21 -5.31 -8.16
CA GLU A 84 -30.54 -5.03 -8.72
C GLU A 84 -30.44 -4.45 -10.14
N LYS A 85 -29.60 -3.43 -10.34
CA LYS A 85 -29.42 -2.76 -11.63
C LYS A 85 -28.95 -3.70 -12.74
N TYR A 86 -28.03 -4.62 -12.44
CA TYR A 86 -27.45 -5.51 -13.45
C TYR A 86 -28.11 -6.89 -13.49
N GLY A 87 -29.02 -7.20 -12.57
CA GLY A 87 -29.73 -8.48 -12.50
C GLY A 87 -28.84 -9.67 -12.18
N ASN A 88 -27.64 -9.45 -11.63
CA ASN A 88 -26.70 -10.49 -11.23
C ASN A 88 -25.80 -10.03 -10.08
N ASN A 89 -25.23 -11.00 -9.35
CA ASN A 89 -24.19 -10.74 -8.34
C ASN A 89 -22.92 -11.55 -8.69
N PRO A 90 -21.98 -10.98 -9.45
CA PRO A 90 -20.74 -11.68 -9.80
C PRO A 90 -19.81 -11.80 -8.60
N ARG A 91 -18.96 -12.85 -8.59
CA ARG A 91 -17.94 -13.06 -7.53
C ARG A 91 -16.98 -11.88 -7.37
N LYS A 92 -16.69 -11.15 -8.45
CA LYS A 92 -15.85 -9.95 -8.41
C LYS A 92 -16.69 -8.77 -7.94
N VAL A 93 -16.24 -8.10 -6.88
CA VAL A 93 -16.83 -6.85 -6.41
C VAL A 93 -16.60 -5.76 -7.45
N TYR A 94 -17.66 -5.07 -7.85
CA TYR A 94 -17.62 -3.87 -8.67
C TYR A 94 -17.38 -2.63 -7.79
N ALA A 95 -16.31 -1.91 -8.10
CA ALA A 95 -16.00 -0.62 -7.52
C ALA A 95 -15.40 0.34 -8.55
N THR A 96 -15.49 1.63 -8.27
CA THR A 96 -14.87 2.68 -9.09
C THR A 96 -13.40 2.89 -8.74
N CYS A 97 -12.99 2.51 -7.52
CA CYS A 97 -11.63 2.58 -7.03
C CYS A 97 -11.35 1.34 -6.18
N TYR A 98 -10.23 0.67 -6.44
CA TYR A 98 -9.71 -0.42 -5.63
C TYR A 98 -8.48 0.11 -4.89
N ILE A 99 -8.50 0.04 -3.57
CA ILE A 99 -7.40 0.44 -2.70
C ILE A 99 -6.87 -0.84 -2.07
N ASP A 100 -5.70 -1.25 -2.52
CA ASP A 100 -5.15 -2.57 -2.21
C ASP A 100 -3.63 -2.47 -2.15
N ASP A 101 -3.05 -3.08 -1.14
CA ASP A 101 -1.63 -3.00 -0.90
C ASP A 101 -0.80 -3.80 -1.91
N LEU A 102 -1.41 -4.75 -2.63
CA LEU A 102 -0.82 -5.51 -3.71
C LEU A 102 -1.04 -4.85 -5.09
N ALA A 103 -1.79 -3.75 -5.18
CA ALA A 103 -1.98 -3.02 -6.44
C ALA A 103 -0.66 -2.45 -7.00
N VAL A 104 -0.53 -2.28 -8.32
CA VAL A 104 0.75 -1.81 -8.91
C VAL A 104 1.05 -0.33 -8.57
N ASP A 105 0.05 0.55 -8.59
CA ASP A 105 0.23 1.97 -8.21
C ASP A 105 -0.22 2.22 -6.77
N LYS A 106 0.76 2.18 -5.86
CA LYS A 106 0.54 2.23 -4.40
C LYS A 106 0.73 3.62 -3.77
N ARG A 107 1.18 4.60 -4.55
CA ARG A 107 1.76 5.86 -4.04
C ARG A 107 0.74 6.82 -3.42
N LYS A 108 -0.51 6.75 -3.86
CA LYS A 108 -1.55 7.70 -3.44
C LYS A 108 -1.97 7.52 -1.97
N TYR A 109 -1.84 6.31 -1.44
CA TYR A 109 -2.37 5.93 -0.12
C TYR A 109 -1.29 5.33 0.80
N ASP A 110 -0.02 5.56 0.47
CA ASP A 110 1.14 5.11 1.27
C ASP A 110 1.13 3.59 1.49
N LEU A 111 0.87 2.82 0.42
CA LEU A 111 0.67 1.37 0.50
C LEU A 111 1.91 0.53 0.09
N PRO A 112 2.08 -0.68 0.68
CA PRO A 112 1.36 -1.15 1.87
C PRO A 112 1.65 -0.26 3.07
N PHE A 113 0.76 -0.28 4.05
CA PHE A 113 0.90 0.49 5.27
C PHE A 113 1.79 -0.24 6.28
N HIS A 114 2.68 0.52 6.91
CA HIS A 114 3.51 0.11 8.04
C HIS A 114 3.41 1.20 9.10
N ALA A 115 3.20 0.85 10.37
CA ALA A 115 3.29 1.84 11.44
C ALA A 115 4.75 2.11 11.78
N ASP A 116 5.14 3.38 11.78
CA ASP A 116 6.52 3.91 11.80
C ASP A 116 7.33 3.64 13.09
N GLU A 117 7.12 2.55 13.81
CA GLU A 117 7.93 2.23 15.01
C GLU A 117 9.24 1.48 14.69
N LYS A 118 9.49 1.10 13.44
CA LYS A 118 10.72 0.37 13.03
C LYS A 118 11.63 1.08 12.03
N ILE A 119 11.21 2.22 11.48
CA ILE A 119 12.02 2.95 10.50
C ILE A 119 12.88 3.96 11.25
N ASP A 120 14.13 3.59 11.52
CA ASP A 120 15.13 4.53 11.99
C ASP A 120 15.54 5.45 10.82
N TYR A 121 14.87 6.61 10.74
CA TYR A 121 15.08 7.57 9.66
C TYR A 121 16.51 8.12 9.62
N SER A 122 17.22 8.13 10.77
CA SER A 122 18.62 8.58 10.81
C SER A 122 19.53 7.72 9.93
N LYS A 123 19.13 6.49 9.62
CA LYS A 123 19.90 5.60 8.77
C LYS A 123 19.83 5.96 7.28
N PHE A 124 18.87 6.78 6.86
CA PHE A 124 18.82 7.30 5.47
C PHE A 124 19.83 8.42 5.22
N ASP A 125 20.24 9.15 6.27
CA ASP A 125 21.23 10.24 6.18
C ASP A 125 22.59 9.76 5.65
N LYS A 126 22.87 8.45 5.77
CA LYS A 126 24.08 7.81 5.25
C LYS A 126 24.14 7.77 3.72
N TYR A 127 23.02 7.94 3.01
CA TYR A 127 22.92 7.78 1.56
C TYR A 127 22.56 9.09 0.84
N PRO A 128 23.47 10.08 0.73
CA PRO A 128 23.18 11.32 0.01
C PRO A 128 22.76 11.09 -1.45
N LEU A 129 21.84 11.91 -1.96
CA LEU A 129 21.52 11.92 -3.39
C LEU A 129 22.79 12.16 -4.23
N GLY A 130 22.97 11.37 -5.29
CA GLY A 130 24.13 11.42 -6.16
C GLY A 130 25.39 10.73 -5.61
N SER A 131 25.35 10.16 -4.40
CA SER A 131 26.47 9.38 -3.88
C SER A 131 26.62 8.03 -4.59
N GLU A 132 27.86 7.58 -4.75
CA GLU A 132 28.20 6.32 -5.41
C GLU A 132 28.43 5.19 -4.40
N TRP A 133 27.91 4.01 -4.73
CA TRP A 133 27.93 2.83 -3.88
C TRP A 133 28.16 1.56 -4.70
N MET A 134 28.52 0.48 -4.03
CA MET A 134 28.52 -0.87 -4.59
C MET A 134 27.30 -1.63 -4.09
N LEU A 135 26.41 -2.01 -5.00
CA LEU A 135 25.28 -2.91 -4.74
C LEU A 135 25.70 -4.36 -4.94
N LYS A 136 25.81 -5.10 -3.85
CA LYS A 136 26.02 -6.55 -3.86
C LYS A 136 24.68 -7.24 -3.81
N THR A 137 24.40 -8.09 -4.77
CA THR A 137 23.25 -9.00 -4.77
C THR A 137 23.75 -10.43 -4.75
N GLU A 138 22.86 -11.42 -4.66
CA GLU A 138 23.24 -12.83 -4.80
C GLU A 138 23.75 -13.18 -6.22
N TYR A 139 23.52 -12.32 -7.21
CA TYR A 139 23.83 -12.57 -8.62
C TYR A 139 24.92 -11.66 -9.20
N ALA A 140 25.16 -10.49 -8.61
CA ALA A 140 26.07 -9.47 -9.17
C ALA A 140 26.52 -8.45 -8.11
N GLU A 141 27.71 -7.89 -8.30
CA GLU A 141 28.16 -6.66 -7.65
C GLU A 141 28.19 -5.53 -8.68
N LEU A 142 27.41 -4.47 -8.45
CA LEU A 142 27.20 -3.40 -9.42
C LEU A 142 27.54 -2.04 -8.80
N PRO A 143 28.32 -1.19 -9.48
CA PRO A 143 28.46 0.19 -9.06
C PRO A 143 27.15 0.90 -9.36
N VAL A 144 26.63 1.63 -8.38
CA VAL A 144 25.35 2.32 -8.44
C VAL A 144 25.46 3.75 -7.91
N VAL A 145 24.54 4.61 -8.35
CA VAL A 145 24.35 5.96 -7.82
C VAL A 145 22.99 6.08 -7.17
N VAL A 146 22.91 6.77 -6.04
CA VAL A 146 21.65 7.07 -5.35
C VAL A 146 20.87 8.14 -6.10
N GLU A 147 19.66 7.81 -6.57
CA GLU A 147 18.81 8.72 -7.33
C GLU A 147 17.63 9.26 -6.52
N GLU A 148 17.12 8.48 -5.57
CA GLU A 148 16.03 8.91 -4.69
C GLU A 148 16.21 8.30 -3.31
N VAL A 149 15.99 9.11 -2.28
CA VAL A 149 15.88 8.67 -0.90
C VAL A 149 14.50 9.06 -0.41
N ASN A 150 13.65 8.08 -0.15
CA ASN A 150 12.30 8.32 0.33
C ASN A 150 12.14 7.71 1.72
N ALA A 151 12.54 8.49 2.71
CA ALA A 151 12.53 8.06 4.10
C ALA A 151 11.09 7.71 4.55
N PHE A 152 10.12 8.57 4.21
CA PHE A 152 8.69 8.39 4.51
C PHE A 152 8.12 7.07 3.95
N HIS A 153 8.50 6.67 2.73
CA HIS A 153 8.07 5.40 2.14
C HIS A 153 9.07 4.24 2.34
N GLY A 154 10.12 4.45 3.13
CA GLY A 154 11.11 3.44 3.47
C GLY A 154 11.85 2.81 2.29
N TYR A 155 12.28 3.59 1.29
CA TYR A 155 13.04 3.07 0.15
C TYR A 155 14.16 3.99 -0.32
N ILE A 156 15.16 3.38 -0.97
CA ILE A 156 16.22 4.06 -1.72
C ILE A 156 16.16 3.54 -3.16
N SER A 157 16.22 4.45 -4.13
CA SER A 157 16.34 4.13 -5.55
C SER A 157 17.78 4.33 -5.98
N VAL A 158 18.35 3.31 -6.62
CA VAL A 158 19.71 3.37 -7.15
C VAL A 158 19.73 2.96 -8.62
N ARG A 159 20.63 3.57 -9.40
CA ARG A 159 20.85 3.24 -10.82
C ARG A 159 22.26 2.73 -11.02
N SER A 160 22.42 1.69 -11.83
CA SER A 160 23.73 1.20 -12.24
C SER A 160 24.53 2.27 -12.99
N THR A 161 25.81 2.39 -12.67
CA THR A 161 26.79 3.23 -13.39
C THR A 161 27.68 2.41 -14.32
N SER A 162 27.50 1.09 -14.40
CA SER A 162 28.23 0.24 -15.35
C SER A 162 27.74 0.47 -16.78
N GLU A 163 28.64 0.60 -17.76
CA GLU A 163 28.29 0.77 -19.17
C GLU A 163 27.50 -0.42 -19.75
N GLU A 164 27.75 -1.63 -19.23
CA GLU A 164 27.06 -2.86 -19.64
C GLU A 164 25.64 -2.95 -19.06
N ASP A 165 25.40 -2.30 -17.91
CA ASP A 165 24.16 -2.41 -17.12
C ASP A 165 23.46 -1.06 -16.90
N LYS A 166 23.78 -0.02 -17.67
CA LYS A 166 23.38 1.39 -17.43
C LYS A 166 21.87 1.66 -17.37
N PHE A 167 21.04 0.71 -17.77
CA PHE A 167 19.58 0.78 -17.72
C PHE A 167 18.96 -0.06 -16.59
N ARG A 168 19.77 -0.69 -15.72
CA ARG A 168 19.27 -1.40 -14.54
C ARG A 168 18.97 -0.40 -13.42
N TYR A 169 17.68 -0.26 -13.14
CA TYR A 169 17.15 0.50 -12.02
C TYR A 169 16.75 -0.45 -10.90
N PHE A 170 17.16 -0.14 -9.68
CA PHE A 170 16.80 -0.93 -8.51
C PHE A 170 16.01 -0.03 -7.56
N LYS A 171 14.71 -0.32 -7.44
CA LYS A 171 13.86 0.26 -6.40
C LYS A 171 13.76 -0.72 -5.25
N ILE A 172 14.46 -0.43 -4.17
CA ILE A 172 14.64 -1.41 -3.10
C ILE A 172 13.72 -1.03 -1.94
N ARG A 173 12.73 -1.88 -1.69
CA ARG A 173 11.63 -1.60 -0.75
C ARG A 173 11.70 -2.52 0.48
N ARG A 174 11.30 -1.94 1.61
CA ARG A 174 10.56 -2.56 2.73
C ARG A 174 11.28 -3.51 3.68
N ASP A 175 12.53 -3.85 3.45
CA ASP A 175 13.35 -4.38 4.53
C ASP A 175 14.69 -3.64 4.56
N ILE A 176 14.76 -2.63 5.42
CA ILE A 176 15.94 -1.78 5.56
C ILE A 176 17.14 -2.61 6.07
N GLU A 177 16.88 -3.73 6.75
CA GLU A 177 17.89 -4.71 7.15
C GLU A 177 18.57 -5.35 5.94
N TRP A 178 17.84 -5.61 4.85
CA TRP A 178 18.43 -6.14 3.61
C TRP A 178 19.42 -5.17 2.96
N PHE A 179 19.28 -3.86 3.18
CA PHE A 179 20.12 -2.84 2.52
C PHE A 179 21.48 -2.65 3.18
N TYR A 180 21.57 -2.77 4.52
CA TYR A 180 22.85 -2.64 5.23
C TYR A 180 23.86 -3.70 4.78
N ASP A 181 23.38 -4.88 4.36
CA ASP A 181 24.22 -5.99 3.92
C ASP A 181 24.54 -5.96 2.42
N LYS A 182 24.02 -4.98 1.67
CA LYS A 182 24.05 -5.00 0.21
C LYS A 182 24.59 -3.71 -0.42
N LEU A 183 24.44 -2.53 0.20
CA LEU A 183 25.12 -1.31 -0.25
C LEU A 183 26.38 -1.02 0.58
N PHE A 184 27.52 -0.99 -0.10
CA PHE A 184 28.83 -0.71 0.49
C PHE A 184 29.43 0.57 -0.11
N PRO A 185 30.20 1.35 0.66
CA PRO A 185 30.98 2.44 0.09
C PRO A 185 31.81 1.93 -1.08
N LYS A 186 31.79 2.66 -2.19
CA LYS A 186 32.70 2.43 -3.30
C LYS A 186 34.09 2.89 -2.83
N GLU A 187 35.01 1.94 -2.63
CA GLU A 187 36.43 2.26 -2.34
C GLU A 187 37.06 3.10 -3.47
#